data_AF-A0A1G5W9R0-F1
#
_entry.id   AF-A0A1G5W9R0-F1
#
_cell.length_a   1.000
_cell.length_b   1.000
_cell.length_c   1.000
_cell.angle_alpha   90.00
_cell.angle_beta   90.00
_cell.angle_gamma   90.00
#
_symmetry.space_group_name_H-M   'P 1'
#
loop_
_entity.id
_entity.type
_entity.pdbx_description
1 polymer ?
#
loop_
_entity_poly.entity_id
_entity_poly.type
_entity_poly.pdbx_seq_one_letter_code
_entity_poly.pdbx_strand_id
1 'polypeptide(L)'
;MKIKFLILTVFFFGIQLVSFAQCAMCRASVENNVSNGDTSIGAGLNNGILYLFVMPYLLAAVIGYLWYKSAKKKKAKLSLR
;
A
#
# COMPACT_ATOMS: atom_id res chain seq x y z
N MET A 1 5.70 30.38 -9.65
CA MET A 1 5.49 29.15 -8.85
C MET A 1 4.17 28.45 -9.16
N LYS A 2 3.06 29.18 -9.37
CA LYS A 2 1.75 28.61 -9.70
C LYS A 2 1.74 27.75 -10.99
N ILE A 3 2.49 28.15 -12.02
CA ILE A 3 2.54 27.42 -13.29
C ILE A 3 3.34 26.11 -13.21
N LYS A 4 4.43 26.09 -12.43
CA LYS A 4 5.20 24.87 -12.17
C LYS A 4 4.37 23.85 -11.38
N PHE A 5 3.60 24.35 -10.41
CA PHE A 5 2.66 23.54 -9.65
C PHE A 5 1.53 22.99 -10.54
N LEU A 6 0.96 23.82 -11.42
CA LEU A 6 -0.06 23.40 -12.39
C LEU A 6 0.46 22.31 -13.34
N ILE A 7 1.67 22.49 -13.88
CA ILE A 7 2.31 21.51 -14.77
C ILE A 7 2.56 20.18 -14.04
N LEU A 8 3.02 20.23 -12.79
CA LEU A 8 3.25 19.04 -11.97
C LEU A 8 1.95 18.30 -11.70
N THR A 9 0.87 19.02 -11.37
CA THR A 9 -0.46 18.44 -11.16
C THR A 9 -0.99 17.79 -12.43
N VAL A 10 -0.93 18.48 -13.58
CA VAL A 10 -1.39 17.93 -14.86
C VAL A 10 -0.59 16.68 -15.26
N PHE A 11 0.73 16.69 -15.03
CA PHE A 11 1.59 15.54 -15.30
C PHE A 11 1.21 14.34 -14.42
N PHE A 12 0.98 14.54 -13.12
CA PHE A 12 0.63 13.47 -12.19
C PHE A 12 -0.73 12.84 -12.52
N PHE A 13 -1.72 13.65 -12.88
CA PHE A 13 -3.05 13.16 -13.29
C PHE A 13 -3.03 12.53 -14.70
N GLY A 14 -2.19 13.02 -15.60
CA GLY A 14 -2.01 12.44 -16.94
C GLY A 14 -1.45 11.02 -16.92
N ILE A 15 -0.54 10.71 -15.98
CA ILE A 15 0.02 9.34 -15.82
C ILE A 15 -1.07 8.33 -15.44
N GLN A 16 -2.08 8.74 -14.65
CA GLN A 16 -3.18 7.87 -14.25
C GLN A 16 -4.11 7.52 -15.43
N LEU A 17 -4.20 8.38 -16.45
CA LEU A 17 -5.00 8.12 -17.64
C LEU A 17 -4.36 7.07 -18.56
N VAL A 18 -3.04 6.85 -18.49
CA VAL A 18 -2.34 5.81 -19.28
C VAL A 18 -2.32 4.48 -18.51
N SER A 19 -2.61 4.49 -17.21
CA SER A 19 -2.78 3.28 -16.40
C SER A 19 -4.20 2.71 -16.53
N PHE A 20 -4.70 2.55 -17.76
CA PHE A 20 -5.94 1.80 -18.00
C PHE A 20 -5.76 0.36 -17.52
N ALA A 21 -6.39 0.03 -16.39
CA ALA A 21 -6.79 -1.31 -15.95
C ALA A 21 -5.76 -2.45 -16.12
N GLN A 22 -4.54 -2.28 -15.61
CA GLN A 22 -3.58 -3.40 -15.47
C GLN A 22 -4.15 -4.56 -14.62
N CYS A 23 -5.19 -4.31 -13.83
CA CYS A 23 -5.90 -5.34 -13.07
C CYS A 23 -6.51 -6.44 -13.95
N ALA A 24 -7.03 -6.10 -15.15
CA ALA A 24 -7.64 -7.08 -16.05
C ALA A 24 -6.58 -7.88 -16.84
N MET A 25 -5.47 -7.25 -17.23
CA MET A 25 -4.36 -7.91 -17.95
C MET A 25 -3.54 -8.82 -17.03
N CYS A 26 -3.24 -8.38 -15.81
CA CYS A 26 -2.57 -9.23 -14.82
C CYS A 26 -3.45 -10.43 -14.45
N ARG A 27 -4.76 -10.22 -14.27
CA ARG A 27 -5.71 -11.30 -13.98
C ARG A 27 -5.86 -12.28 -15.16
N ALA A 28 -6.02 -11.78 -16.39
CA ALA A 28 -6.12 -12.63 -17.58
C ALA A 28 -4.85 -13.46 -17.81
N SER A 29 -3.66 -12.89 -17.56
CA SER A 29 -2.40 -13.65 -17.64
C SER A 29 -2.36 -14.75 -16.58
N VAL A 30 -2.75 -14.47 -15.33
CA VAL A 30 -2.80 -15.46 -14.25
C VAL A 30 -3.80 -16.59 -14.56
N GLU A 31 -5.00 -16.25 -15.04
CA GLU A 31 -6.03 -17.23 -15.41
C GLU A 31 -5.57 -18.12 -16.60
N ASN A 32 -4.86 -17.57 -17.58
CA ASN A 32 -4.25 -18.34 -18.67
C ASN A 32 -3.13 -19.27 -18.17
N ASN A 33 -2.26 -18.81 -17.26
CA ASN A 33 -1.20 -19.64 -16.69
C ASN A 33 -1.76 -20.82 -15.86
N VAL A 34 -2.80 -20.57 -15.06
CA VAL A 34 -3.54 -21.62 -14.32
C VAL A 34 -4.20 -22.62 -15.28
N SER A 35 -4.83 -22.14 -16.36
CA SER A 35 -5.48 -23.00 -17.36
C SER A 35 -4.48 -23.87 -18.14
N ASN A 36 -3.24 -23.40 -18.28
CA ASN A 36 -2.14 -24.14 -18.89
C ASN A 36 -1.40 -25.08 -17.90
N GLY A 37 -1.89 -25.22 -16.67
CA GLY A 37 -1.37 -26.16 -15.66
C GLY A 37 -0.38 -25.56 -14.65
N ASP A 38 -0.04 -24.28 -14.77
CA ASP A 38 0.94 -23.61 -13.92
C ASP A 38 0.25 -22.79 -12.81
N THR A 39 -0.11 -23.48 -11.73
CA THR A 39 -0.93 -22.93 -10.62
C THR A 39 -0.16 -22.05 -9.64
N SER A 40 1.17 -22.05 -9.74
CA SER A 40 2.10 -21.30 -8.87
C SER A 40 1.86 -19.78 -8.89
N ILE A 41 1.51 -19.25 -10.06
CA ILE A 41 1.24 -17.83 -10.28
C ILE A 41 -0.06 -17.39 -9.59
N GLY A 42 -1.09 -18.24 -9.58
CA GLY A 42 -2.37 -17.99 -8.90
C GLY A 42 -2.26 -17.99 -7.38
N ALA A 43 -1.48 -18.92 -6.82
CA ALA A 43 -1.19 -18.95 -5.38
C ALA A 43 -0.38 -17.72 -4.92
N GLY A 44 0.54 -17.23 -5.75
CA GLY A 44 1.29 -16.00 -5.49
C GLY A 44 0.41 -14.74 -5.37
N LEU A 45 -0.67 -14.67 -6.14
CA LEU A 45 -1.60 -13.53 -6.11
C LEU A 45 -2.41 -13.46 -4.80
N ASN A 46 -2.92 -14.58 -4.29
CA ASN A 46 -3.67 -14.60 -3.03
C ASN A 46 -2.79 -14.12 -1.86
N ASN A 47 -1.54 -14.58 -1.80
CA ASN A 47 -0.55 -14.12 -0.84
C ASN A 47 -0.28 -12.60 -0.97
N GLY A 48 -0.23 -12.08 -2.20
CA GLY A 48 -0.10 -10.63 -2.45
C GLY A 48 -1.29 -9.82 -1.91
N ILE A 49 -2.52 -10.30 -2.10
CA ILE A 49 -3.74 -9.64 -1.60
C ILE A 49 -3.74 -9.64 -0.06
N LEU A 50 -3.45 -10.78 0.57
CA LEU A 50 -3.34 -10.89 2.02
C LEU A 50 -2.24 -9.99 2.57
N TYR A 51 -1.09 -9.92 1.91
CA TYR A 51 0.01 -9.03 2.30
C TYR A 51 -0.41 -7.56 2.27
N LEU A 52 -1.02 -7.11 1.17
CA LEU A 52 -1.50 -5.72 1.02
C LEU A 52 -2.63 -5.39 2.00
N PHE A 53 -3.49 -6.35 2.33
CA PHE A 53 -4.56 -6.17 3.30
C PHE A 53 -4.03 -6.06 4.74
N VAL A 54 -3.07 -6.90 5.12
CA VAL A 54 -2.55 -6.96 6.51
C VAL A 54 -1.56 -5.83 6.81
N MET A 55 -0.76 -5.41 5.84
CA MET A 55 0.25 -4.35 6.00
C MET A 55 -0.25 -3.06 6.66
N PRO A 56 -1.37 -2.43 6.24
CA PRO A 56 -1.84 -1.19 6.85
C PRO A 56 -2.20 -1.35 8.34
N TYR A 57 -2.76 -2.48 8.74
CA TYR A 57 -3.09 -2.75 10.14
C TYR A 57 -1.85 -2.93 10.99
N LEU A 58 -0.84 -3.65 10.48
CA LEU A 58 0.45 -3.80 11.16
C LEU A 58 1.15 -2.44 11.34
N LEU A 59 1.14 -1.62 10.28
CA LEU A 59 1.75 -0.30 10.33
C LEU A 59 1.07 0.61 11.37
N ALA A 60 -0.26 0.60 11.40
CA ALA A 60 -1.04 1.34 12.40
C ALA A 60 -0.76 0.85 13.84
N ALA A 61 -0.67 -0.47 14.04
CA ALA A 61 -0.37 -1.06 15.34
C ALA A 61 1.02 -0.65 15.84
N VAL A 62 2.05 -0.69 14.98
CA VAL A 62 3.42 -0.27 15.32
C VAL A 62 3.46 1.20 15.69
N ILE A 63 2.85 2.07 14.88
CA ILE A 63 2.82 3.52 15.15
C ILE A 63 2.07 3.79 16.47
N GLY A 64 0.91 3.18 16.68
CA GLY A 64 0.12 3.34 17.90
C GLY A 64 0.89 2.89 19.14
N TYR A 65 1.59 1.76 19.07
CA TYR A 65 2.41 1.26 20.17
C TYR A 65 3.59 2.20 20.51
N LEU A 66 4.32 2.67 19.50
CA LEU A 66 5.42 3.61 19.69
C LEU A 66 4.93 4.95 20.27
N TRP A 67 3.77 5.42 19.83
CA TRP A 67 3.14 6.62 20.36
C TRP A 67 2.73 6.44 21.83
N TYR A 68 2.05 5.34 22.16
CA TYR A 68 1.65 5.03 23.54
C TYR A 68 2.86 4.95 24.49
N LYS A 69 3.91 4.24 24.08
CA LYS A 69 5.16 4.14 24.86
C LYS A 69 5.79 5.51 25.10
N SER A 70 5.81 6.36 24.09
CA SER A 70 6.36 7.71 24.17
C SER A 70 5.51 8.63 25.05
N ALA A 71 4.18 8.52 24.95
CA ALA A 71 3.24 9.26 25.79
C ALA A 71 3.36 8.88 27.26
N LYS A 72 3.50 7.57 27.57
CA LYS A 72 3.69 7.09 28.95
C LYS A 72 4.99 7.59 29.56
N LYS A 73 6.10 7.59 28.80
CA LYS A 73 7.39 8.17 29.23
C LYS A 73 7.28 9.68 29.51
N LYS A 74 6.55 10.44 28.69
CA LYS A 74 6.33 11.87 28.91
C LYS A 74 5.48 12.12 30.17
N LYS A 75 4.41 11.34 30.39
CA LYS A 75 3.58 11.45 31.62
C LYS A 75 4.39 11.14 32.88
N ALA A 76 5.19 10.07 32.87
CA ALA A 76 6.05 9.72 34.02
C ALA A 76 7.11 10.79 34.31
N LYS A 77 7.68 11.43 33.26
CA LYS A 77 8.62 12.54 33.44
C LYS A 77 7.95 13.81 33.99
N LEU A 78 6.69 14.05 33.61
CA LEU A 78 5.92 15.20 34.10
C LEU A 78 5.48 15.03 35.55
N SER A 79 5.16 13.81 36.00
CA SER A 79 4.75 13.55 37.39
C SER A 79 5.90 13.54 38.41
N LEU A 80 7.16 13.50 37.94
CA LEU A 80 8.37 13.54 38.77
C LEU A 80 8.94 14.96 38.91
N ARG A 81 8.26 15.97 38.36
CA ARG A 81 8.65 17.38 38.43
C ARG A 81 7.58 18.16 39.15
#